data_AF-A0A2W6BCZ7-F1
#
_entry.id   AF-A0A2W6BCZ7-F1
#
_cell.length_a   1.000
_cell.length_b   1.000
_cell.length_c   1.000
_cell.angle_alpha   90.00
_cell.angle_beta   90.00
_cell.angle_gamma   90.00
#
_symmetry.space_group_name_H-M   'P 1'
#
loop_
_entity.id
_entity.type
_entity.pdbx_description
1 polymer ?
#
loop_
_entity_poly.entity_id
_entity_poly.type
_entity_poly.pdbx_seq_one_letter_code
_entity_poly.pdbx_strand_id
1 'polypeptide(L)'
;MRTSRAASSSTWRWRVRCSGIVGALIFGTAAPDGSALSHVPTHCRYGSLCRHSVGIRGRDVLRLAGCGCGANRTALLGAVVALVALLVVVVSGFAAGLTNDTTSAIERMPVTHLAFARSASSEQFSRSLVPISLVKRWSAVPGVEDATPFGTAILHARSSGGTDLDLTVFGVVPGSLLSPSVRRGQPLTKGGPGVVISDQLARKGVRAGQLITVAIPAVSMRVIGVTGSASFGHVPAAYVDLPVWQHLRFSVPARQPLPGSAAGQVTGIGLQVGAGADLAAADRALDTRTVTKRAAFPVRPDTTGRIRS
;
A
#
# COMPACT_ATOMS: atom_id res chain seq x y z
N MET A 1 -72.21 4.53 41.91
CA MET A 1 -71.49 5.36 40.91
C MET A 1 -70.72 4.42 39.98
N ARG A 2 -70.94 4.55 38.66
CA ARG A 2 -70.14 4.06 37.50
C ARG A 2 -69.32 2.77 37.69
N THR A 3 -69.66 1.59 37.18
CA THR A 3 -69.91 1.13 35.79
C THR A 3 -68.92 1.61 34.71
N SER A 4 -68.54 0.62 33.89
CA SER A 4 -67.85 0.63 32.58
C SER A 4 -66.32 0.63 32.61
N ARG A 5 -65.64 -0.06 31.69
CA ARG A 5 -65.83 -1.32 30.95
C ARG A 5 -64.52 -1.44 30.17
N ALA A 6 -64.06 -2.68 30.00
CA ALA A 6 -62.98 -3.12 29.14
C ALA A 6 -62.77 -2.23 27.89
N ALA A 7 -61.60 -1.59 27.81
CA ALA A 7 -61.13 -0.97 26.58
C ALA A 7 -60.61 -2.06 25.65
N SER A 8 -61.26 -2.17 24.49
CA SER A 8 -60.92 -3.08 23.41
C SER A 8 -59.53 -2.79 22.85
N SER A 9 -58.66 -3.79 22.85
CA SER A 9 -57.42 -3.79 22.07
C SER A 9 -57.76 -3.77 20.58
N SER A 10 -57.49 -2.65 19.92
CA SER A 10 -57.60 -2.52 18.46
C SER A 10 -56.44 -3.29 17.81
N THR A 11 -56.71 -4.52 17.38
CA THR A 11 -55.81 -5.28 16.51
C THR A 11 -55.87 -4.71 15.10
N TRP A 12 -54.86 -3.92 14.73
CA TRP A 12 -54.65 -3.47 13.36
C TRP A 12 -54.22 -4.66 12.49
N ARG A 13 -55.17 -5.20 11.70
CA ARG A 13 -54.87 -6.15 10.62
C ARG A 13 -54.17 -5.41 9.49
N TRP A 14 -52.85 -5.43 9.47
CA TRP A 14 -52.09 -5.11 8.26
C TRP A 14 -52.18 -6.30 7.29
N ARG A 15 -53.01 -6.17 6.25
CA ARG A 15 -52.90 -7.02 5.04
C ARG A 15 -51.61 -6.61 4.32
N VAL A 16 -50.50 -7.24 4.67
CA VAL A 16 -49.27 -7.17 3.89
C VAL A 16 -49.50 -7.98 2.61
N ARG A 17 -49.75 -7.25 1.53
CA ARG A 17 -49.80 -7.76 0.16
C ARG A 17 -48.38 -8.18 -0.21
N CYS A 18 -48.09 -9.46 -0.09
CA CYS A 18 -46.84 -10.07 -0.57
C CYS A 18 -46.78 -9.92 -2.09
N SER A 19 -46.10 -8.88 -2.56
CA SER A 19 -45.54 -8.86 -3.90
C SER A 19 -44.27 -9.71 -3.85
N GLY A 20 -44.38 -10.94 -4.34
CA GLY A 20 -43.22 -11.79 -4.57
C GLY A 20 -42.29 -11.13 -5.59
N ILE A 21 -41.00 -11.07 -5.27
CA ILE A 21 -39.97 -11.91 -5.91
C ILE A 21 -38.63 -11.50 -5.29
N VAL A 22 -38.14 -12.42 -4.46
CA VAL A 22 -36.82 -12.45 -3.83
C VAL A 22 -35.83 -12.99 -4.87
N GLY A 23 -34.76 -12.25 -5.13
CA GLY A 23 -33.54 -12.75 -5.77
C GLY A 23 -32.50 -13.07 -4.70
N ALA A 24 -32.33 -14.36 -4.43
CA ALA A 24 -31.19 -15.05 -3.83
C ALA A 24 -30.07 -14.22 -3.17
N LEU A 25 -30.08 -14.17 -1.83
CA LEU A 25 -28.87 -14.13 -1.01
C LEU A 25 -28.89 -15.37 -0.12
N ILE A 26 -28.17 -16.39 -0.56
CA ILE A 26 -27.88 -17.59 0.22
C ILE A 26 -26.79 -17.21 1.22
N PHE A 27 -27.17 -16.89 2.45
CA PHE A 27 -26.30 -17.01 3.62
C PHE A 27 -26.53 -18.39 4.22
N GLY A 28 -25.65 -19.33 3.91
CA GLY A 28 -25.60 -20.63 4.57
C GLY A 28 -24.86 -20.49 5.91
N THR A 29 -25.59 -20.29 6.99
CA THR A 29 -25.10 -20.58 8.34
C THR A 29 -25.52 -21.99 8.69
N ALA A 30 -24.55 -22.91 8.70
CA ALA A 30 -24.72 -24.24 9.25
C ALA A 30 -24.77 -24.15 10.78
N ALA A 31 -25.86 -24.63 11.37
CA ALA A 31 -25.92 -25.08 12.74
C ALA A 31 -26.58 -26.47 12.76
N PRO A 32 -26.14 -27.33 13.69
CA PRO A 32 -26.29 -28.77 13.60
C PRO A 32 -27.69 -29.21 14.03
N ASP A 33 -27.94 -30.50 13.84
CA ASP A 33 -29.01 -31.30 14.46
C ASP A 33 -30.04 -31.81 13.44
N GLY A 34 -29.83 -33.07 13.08
CA GLY A 34 -30.69 -33.83 12.20
C GLY A 34 -31.99 -34.19 12.89
N SER A 35 -33.10 -33.80 12.28
CA SER A 35 -34.36 -34.54 12.36
C SER A 35 -35.22 -34.19 11.15
N ALA A 36 -35.51 -35.23 10.38
CA ALA A 36 -36.41 -35.21 9.23
C ALA A 36 -37.86 -35.01 9.69
N LEU A 37 -38.61 -34.13 9.00
CA LEU A 37 -40.06 -34.26 8.94
C LEU A 37 -40.55 -34.03 7.51
N SER A 38 -41.19 -35.09 7.05
CA SER A 38 -41.86 -35.36 5.79
C SER A 38 -43.21 -34.65 5.64
N HIS A 39 -43.62 -34.52 4.37
CA HIS A 39 -44.97 -34.28 3.84
C HIS A 39 -45.57 -32.87 3.88
N VAL A 40 -45.53 -32.21 2.71
CA VAL A 40 -46.63 -31.40 2.17
C VAL A 40 -46.72 -31.64 0.64
N PRO A 41 -47.92 -31.81 0.06
CA PRO A 41 -48.09 -32.52 -1.21
C PRO A 41 -47.90 -31.66 -2.46
N THR A 42 -47.20 -32.26 -3.42
CA THR A 42 -47.16 -31.91 -4.84
C THR A 42 -48.51 -32.15 -5.51
N HIS A 43 -49.27 -31.09 -5.80
CA HIS A 43 -50.14 -31.00 -6.98
C HIS A 43 -50.54 -29.53 -7.23
N CYS A 44 -49.82 -28.87 -8.15
CA CYS A 44 -50.42 -27.81 -8.95
C CYS A 44 -50.04 -28.06 -10.41
N ARG A 45 -50.99 -28.66 -11.13
CA ARG A 45 -51.03 -28.68 -12.59
C ARG A 45 -51.05 -27.22 -13.07
N TYR A 46 -50.04 -26.83 -13.84
CA TYR A 46 -50.22 -25.81 -14.86
C TYR A 46 -49.59 -26.34 -16.15
N GLY A 47 -50.36 -27.19 -16.81
CA GLY A 47 -50.14 -27.50 -18.20
C GLY A 47 -50.73 -26.38 -19.04
N SER A 48 -49.89 -25.66 -19.77
CA SER A 48 -50.13 -25.40 -21.19
C SER A 48 -48.91 -24.72 -21.80
N LEU A 49 -48.40 -25.37 -22.85
CA LEU A 49 -47.65 -24.77 -23.96
C LEU A 49 -46.25 -24.22 -23.66
N CYS A 50 -45.26 -25.13 -23.67
CA CYS A 50 -44.04 -24.96 -24.47
C CYS A 50 -43.30 -26.31 -24.53
N ARG A 51 -43.81 -27.22 -25.37
CA ARG A 51 -43.09 -28.42 -25.80
C ARG A 51 -42.12 -28.00 -26.91
N HIS A 52 -40.93 -27.54 -26.56
CA HIS A 52 -39.81 -27.53 -27.50
C HIS A 52 -38.95 -28.75 -27.22
N SER A 53 -39.19 -29.79 -28.03
CA SER A 53 -38.31 -30.93 -28.20
C SER A 53 -36.95 -30.44 -28.71
N VAL A 54 -35.95 -30.40 -27.84
CA VAL A 54 -34.55 -30.23 -28.25
C VAL A 54 -34.06 -31.60 -28.76
N GLY A 55 -34.35 -31.87 -30.02
CA GLY A 55 -33.69 -32.93 -30.77
C GLY A 55 -32.30 -32.45 -31.17
N ILE A 56 -31.27 -32.99 -30.52
CA ILE A 56 -29.87 -32.78 -30.91
C ILE A 56 -29.66 -33.55 -32.22
N ARG A 57 -29.67 -32.84 -33.34
CA ARG A 57 -29.15 -33.34 -34.62
C ARG A 57 -28.27 -32.24 -35.21
N GLY A 58 -27.02 -32.59 -35.47
CA GLY A 58 -25.92 -31.66 -35.68
C GLY A 58 -26.04 -30.76 -36.90
N ARG A 59 -25.23 -29.69 -36.85
CA ARG A 59 -25.09 -28.52 -37.74
C ARG A 59 -26.02 -27.37 -37.37
N ASP A 60 -25.51 -26.49 -36.53
CA ASP A 60 -25.78 -25.04 -36.47
C ASP A 60 -24.79 -24.46 -35.43
N VAL A 61 -23.53 -24.22 -35.82
CA VAL A 61 -23.03 -22.89 -36.21
C VAL A 61 -23.62 -21.79 -35.32
N LEU A 62 -22.73 -21.13 -34.57
CA LEU A 62 -22.96 -19.89 -33.83
C LEU A 62 -24.02 -19.01 -34.50
N ARG A 63 -25.23 -19.00 -33.95
CA ARG A 63 -26.19 -17.93 -34.15
C ARG A 63 -26.47 -17.29 -32.81
N LEU A 64 -25.55 -16.43 -32.38
CA LEU A 64 -25.87 -15.31 -31.50
C LEU A 64 -26.71 -14.32 -32.33
N ALA A 65 -27.99 -14.63 -32.53
CA ALA A 65 -28.91 -13.76 -33.26
C ALA A 65 -30.11 -13.41 -32.38
N GLY A 66 -30.06 -12.18 -31.87
CA GLY A 66 -31.23 -11.32 -31.76
C GLY A 66 -32.13 -11.48 -30.53
N CYS A 67 -31.74 -10.87 -29.41
CA CYS A 67 -32.74 -10.38 -28.45
C CYS A 67 -33.29 -9.02 -28.91
N GLY A 68 -34.16 -9.06 -29.92
CA GLY A 68 -35.02 -7.95 -30.31
C GLY A 68 -36.35 -8.03 -29.58
N CYS A 69 -36.48 -7.40 -28.43
CA CYS A 69 -37.79 -7.05 -27.85
C CYS A 69 -37.64 -5.84 -26.91
N GLY A 70 -37.98 -4.66 -27.43
CA GLY A 70 -37.84 -3.36 -26.78
C GLY A 70 -36.45 -2.75 -26.92
N ALA A 71 -36.07 -2.28 -28.12
CA ALA A 71 -34.76 -1.68 -28.40
C ALA A 71 -34.31 -0.64 -27.36
N ASN A 72 -35.25 0.14 -26.82
CA ASN A 72 -34.94 1.15 -25.82
C ASN A 72 -34.60 0.56 -24.44
N ARG A 73 -35.19 -0.59 -24.05
CA ARG A 73 -34.97 -1.21 -22.74
C ARG A 73 -33.70 -2.05 -22.71
N THR A 74 -33.43 -2.83 -23.76
CA THR A 74 -32.19 -3.61 -23.86
C THR A 74 -30.97 -2.71 -24.04
N ALA A 75 -31.11 -1.60 -24.78
CA ALA A 75 -30.08 -0.58 -24.85
C ALA A 75 -29.83 0.10 -23.49
N LEU A 76 -30.88 0.42 -22.73
CA LEU A 76 -30.74 1.04 -21.39
C LEU A 76 -30.06 0.09 -20.39
N LEU A 77 -30.44 -1.19 -20.40
CA LEU A 77 -29.80 -2.20 -19.54
C LEU A 77 -28.33 -2.42 -19.93
N GLY A 78 -28.02 -2.51 -21.22
CA GLY A 78 -26.64 -2.60 -21.71
C GLY A 78 -25.82 -1.37 -21.34
N ALA A 79 -26.39 -0.17 -21.46
CA ALA A 79 -25.74 1.09 -21.11
C ALA A 79 -25.44 1.18 -19.60
N VAL A 80 -26.37 0.75 -18.75
CA VAL A 80 -26.14 0.73 -17.29
C VAL A 80 -25.02 -0.25 -16.93
N VAL A 81 -25.01 -1.46 -17.49
CA VAL A 81 -23.93 -2.43 -17.26
C VAL A 81 -22.58 -1.89 -17.74
N ALA A 82 -22.53 -1.26 -18.92
CA ALA A 82 -21.33 -0.63 -19.44
C ALA A 82 -20.84 0.53 -18.55
N LEU A 83 -21.75 1.37 -18.05
CA LEU A 83 -21.43 2.48 -17.16
C LEU A 83 -20.91 2.00 -15.81
N VAL A 84 -21.51 0.95 -15.24
CA VAL A 84 -21.03 0.34 -13.99
C VAL A 84 -19.65 -0.30 -14.20
N ALA A 85 -19.43 -1.01 -15.31
CA ALA A 85 -18.13 -1.57 -15.64
C ALA A 85 -17.06 -0.48 -15.82
N LEU A 86 -17.39 0.59 -16.55
CA LEU A 86 -16.53 1.76 -16.71
C LEU A 86 -16.22 2.41 -15.35
N LEU A 87 -17.21 2.58 -14.49
CA LEU A 87 -17.04 3.14 -13.16
C LEU A 87 -16.08 2.31 -12.31
N VAL A 88 -16.22 0.98 -12.32
CA VAL A 88 -15.30 0.08 -11.60
C VAL A 88 -13.88 0.24 -12.13
N VAL A 89 -13.67 0.26 -13.46
CA VAL A 89 -12.35 0.47 -14.06
C VAL A 89 -11.76 1.83 -13.68
N VAL A 90 -12.54 2.90 -13.73
CA VAL A 90 -12.09 4.26 -13.37
C VAL A 90 -11.76 4.35 -11.88
N VAL A 91 -12.60 3.81 -10.99
CA VAL A 91 -12.36 3.82 -9.54
C VAL A 91 -11.11 3.00 -9.20
N SER A 92 -10.92 1.82 -9.80
CA SER A 92 -9.71 1.03 -9.63
C SER A 92 -8.47 1.72 -10.20
N GLY A 93 -8.58 2.33 -11.38
CA GLY A 93 -7.49 3.07 -12.02
C GLY A 93 -7.08 4.32 -11.23
N PHE A 94 -8.04 5.06 -10.68
CA PHE A 94 -7.79 6.24 -9.85
C PHE A 94 -7.19 5.86 -8.49
N ALA A 95 -7.69 4.79 -7.87
CA ALA A 95 -7.15 4.27 -6.63
C ALA A 95 -5.67 3.84 -6.80
N ALA A 96 -5.35 3.11 -7.87
CA ALA A 96 -3.99 2.69 -8.20
C ALA A 96 -3.08 3.86 -8.58
N GLY A 97 -3.60 4.82 -9.35
CA GLY A 97 -2.87 6.03 -9.76
C GLY A 97 -2.47 6.90 -8.58
N LEU A 98 -3.34 7.06 -7.57
CA LEU A 98 -3.04 7.83 -6.35
C LEU A 98 -2.13 7.10 -5.37
N THR A 99 -2.14 5.76 -5.34
CA THR A 99 -1.32 5.00 -4.38
C THR A 99 0.14 4.88 -4.81
N ASN A 100 0.46 5.02 -6.09
CA ASN A 100 1.84 4.91 -6.59
C ASN A 100 2.80 5.93 -5.94
N ASP A 101 2.29 7.06 -5.46
CA ASP A 101 3.09 8.09 -4.80
C ASP A 101 3.36 7.80 -3.30
N THR A 102 2.82 6.73 -2.73
CA THR A 102 2.98 6.46 -1.29
C THR A 102 4.28 5.74 -0.95
N THR A 103 4.74 4.81 -1.79
CA THR A 103 5.83 3.87 -1.49
C THR A 103 6.88 3.72 -2.59
N SER A 104 6.81 4.52 -3.66
CA SER A 104 7.68 4.37 -4.84
C SER A 104 9.18 4.44 -4.54
N ALA A 105 9.60 5.21 -3.53
CA ALA A 105 11.01 5.29 -3.13
C ALA A 105 11.53 3.95 -2.58
N ILE A 106 10.67 3.22 -1.87
CA ILE A 106 11.04 1.98 -1.18
C ILE A 106 10.91 0.79 -2.12
N GLU A 107 9.86 0.74 -2.93
CA GLU A 107 9.65 -0.35 -3.90
C GLU A 107 10.84 -0.55 -4.83
N ARG A 108 11.49 0.55 -5.22
CA ARG A 108 12.65 0.56 -6.12
C ARG A 108 13.99 0.28 -5.44
N MET A 109 14.01 0.17 -4.11
CA MET A 109 15.23 -0.26 -3.40
C MET A 109 15.49 -1.74 -3.74
N PRO A 110 16.71 -2.08 -4.21
CA PRO A 110 17.11 -3.44 -4.52
C PRO A 110 17.47 -4.21 -3.23
N VAL A 111 16.52 -4.27 -2.29
CA VAL A 111 16.64 -5.03 -1.04
C VAL A 111 15.43 -5.94 -0.88
N THR A 112 15.66 -7.07 -0.24
CA THR A 112 14.62 -8.09 0.02
C THR A 112 13.93 -7.85 1.36
N HIS A 113 14.73 -7.52 2.38
CA HIS A 113 14.31 -7.37 3.76
C HIS A 113 14.87 -6.09 4.37
N LEU A 114 14.21 -5.61 5.41
CA LEU A 114 14.64 -4.48 6.22
C LEU A 114 14.66 -4.92 7.68
N ALA A 115 15.76 -4.65 8.38
CA ALA A 115 15.89 -4.86 9.81
C ALA A 115 15.73 -3.53 10.56
N PHE A 116 14.84 -3.52 11.54
CA PHE A 116 14.58 -2.39 12.43
C PHE A 116 14.83 -2.78 13.88
N ALA A 117 14.81 -1.81 14.79
CA ALA A 117 14.83 -2.09 16.23
C ALA A 117 13.63 -2.97 16.61
N ARG A 118 13.82 -3.93 17.53
CA ARG A 118 12.74 -4.85 17.94
C ARG A 118 11.47 -4.16 18.42
N SER A 119 11.60 -3.01 19.06
CA SER A 119 10.48 -2.19 19.55
C SER A 119 9.70 -1.48 18.45
N ALA A 120 10.23 -1.40 17.23
CA ALA A 120 9.56 -0.73 16.13
C ALA A 120 8.39 -1.59 15.61
N SER A 121 7.20 -0.99 15.62
CA SER A 121 6.02 -1.51 14.95
C SER A 121 5.93 -0.99 13.51
N SER A 122 5.01 -1.54 12.70
CA SER A 122 4.82 -1.16 11.29
C SER A 122 4.63 0.34 11.09
N GLU A 123 3.89 0.99 11.99
CA GLU A 123 3.62 2.43 11.95
C GLU A 123 4.82 3.29 12.40
N GLN A 124 5.84 2.67 12.99
CA GLN A 124 6.96 3.35 13.66
C GLN A 124 8.32 3.06 13.02
N PHE A 125 8.39 2.32 11.92
CA PHE A 125 9.66 1.99 11.27
C PHE A 125 10.47 3.23 10.86
N SER A 126 9.83 4.31 10.42
CA SER A 126 10.50 5.59 10.12
C SER A 126 11.14 6.26 11.34
N ARG A 127 10.64 5.95 12.54
CA ARG A 127 11.14 6.45 13.82
C ARG A 127 12.11 5.49 14.51
N SER A 128 12.29 4.28 13.97
CA SER A 128 13.24 3.31 14.48
C SER A 128 14.65 3.90 14.54
N LEU A 129 15.41 3.46 15.52
CA LEU A 129 16.81 3.81 15.72
C LEU A 129 17.56 2.53 16.05
N VAL A 130 18.52 2.22 15.19
CA VAL A 130 19.35 1.02 15.24
C VAL A 130 20.80 1.45 15.26
N PRO A 131 21.63 0.89 16.17
CA PRO A 131 23.06 1.11 16.13
C PRO A 131 23.69 0.67 14.80
N ILE A 132 24.47 1.52 14.15
CA ILE A 132 25.17 1.21 12.89
C ILE A 132 26.15 0.02 13.05
N SER A 133 26.63 -0.24 14.27
CA SER A 133 27.43 -1.42 14.60
C SER A 133 26.71 -2.75 14.33
N LEU A 134 25.37 -2.76 14.29
CA LEU A 134 24.60 -3.92 13.89
C LEU A 134 24.76 -4.28 12.42
N VAL A 135 25.11 -3.35 11.55
CA VAL A 135 25.34 -3.63 10.11
C VAL A 135 26.38 -4.71 9.95
N LYS A 136 27.54 -4.58 10.62
CA LYS A 136 28.62 -5.57 10.56
C LYS A 136 28.20 -6.93 11.10
N ARG A 137 27.34 -6.95 12.13
CA ARG A 137 26.80 -8.20 12.68
C ARG A 137 25.82 -8.86 11.71
N TRP A 138 24.97 -8.07 11.05
CA TRP A 138 24.05 -8.54 10.01
C TRP A 138 24.79 -9.08 8.79
N SER A 139 25.85 -8.41 8.32
CA SER A 139 26.69 -8.92 7.23
C SER A 139 27.38 -10.25 7.54
N ALA A 140 27.52 -10.61 8.82
CA ALA A 140 28.13 -11.87 9.25
C ALA A 140 27.10 -13.01 9.43
N VAL A 141 25.81 -12.73 9.29
CA VAL A 141 24.76 -13.74 9.40
C VAL A 141 24.81 -14.64 8.16
N PRO A 142 24.84 -15.97 8.33
CA PRO A 142 24.78 -16.90 7.20
C PRO A 142 23.55 -16.67 6.32
N GLY A 143 23.76 -16.54 5.02
CA GLY A 143 22.70 -16.31 4.03
C GLY A 143 22.33 -14.83 3.82
N VAL A 144 22.97 -13.88 4.52
CA VAL A 144 22.91 -12.45 4.18
C VAL A 144 24.04 -12.14 3.21
N GLU A 145 23.69 -11.69 2.01
CA GLU A 145 24.63 -11.37 0.94
C GLU A 145 25.17 -9.94 1.07
N ASP A 146 24.29 -9.00 1.45
CA ASP A 146 24.68 -7.62 1.72
C ASP A 146 23.80 -7.00 2.82
N ALA A 147 24.40 -6.11 3.60
CA ALA A 147 23.72 -5.33 4.63
C ALA A 147 24.17 -3.87 4.55
N THR A 148 23.22 -2.97 4.27
CA THR A 148 23.49 -1.54 4.08
C THR A 148 22.67 -0.71 5.08
N PRO A 149 23.28 0.22 5.83
CA PRO A 149 22.52 1.12 6.70
C PRO A 149 21.76 2.16 5.90
N PHE A 150 20.59 2.55 6.39
CA PHE A 150 19.89 3.73 5.90
C PHE A 150 19.19 4.51 7.01
N GLY A 151 19.01 5.79 6.75
CA GLY A 151 18.22 6.70 7.55
C GLY A 151 17.05 7.26 6.75
N THR A 152 15.94 7.54 7.42
CA THR A 152 14.84 8.31 6.83
C THR A 152 14.38 9.42 7.78
N ALA A 153 14.05 10.58 7.23
CA ALA A 153 13.46 11.69 7.97
C ALA A 153 12.59 12.53 7.02
N ILE A 154 11.41 12.94 7.49
CA ILE A 154 10.59 13.93 6.77
C ILE A 154 10.99 15.31 7.31
N LEU A 155 11.36 16.22 6.42
CA LEU A 155 11.87 17.54 6.78
C LEU A 155 11.25 18.62 5.90
N HIS A 156 11.16 19.82 6.47
CA HIS A 156 10.81 21.04 5.76
C HIS A 156 12.09 21.76 5.32
N ALA A 157 12.16 22.15 4.05
CA ALA A 157 13.30 22.86 3.51
C ALA A 157 12.87 23.99 2.57
N ARG A 158 13.78 24.93 2.37
CA ARG A 158 13.62 26.03 1.42
C ARG A 158 14.66 25.93 0.33
N SER A 159 14.23 26.02 -0.93
CA SER A 159 15.16 26.19 -2.05
C SER A 159 15.66 27.63 -2.10
N SER A 160 16.89 27.83 -2.57
CA SER A 160 17.44 29.16 -2.88
C SER A 160 16.61 29.92 -3.92
N GLY A 161 15.73 29.23 -4.66
CA GLY A 161 14.72 29.85 -5.53
C GLY A 161 13.49 30.40 -4.82
N GLY A 162 13.43 30.37 -3.48
CA GLY A 162 12.33 30.92 -2.69
C GLY A 162 11.17 29.95 -2.40
N THR A 163 11.21 28.74 -2.96
CA THR A 163 10.18 27.71 -2.80
C THR A 163 10.33 26.96 -1.48
N ASP A 164 9.25 26.91 -0.69
CA ASP A 164 9.13 26.02 0.47
C ASP A 164 8.72 24.61 0.03
N LEU A 165 9.38 23.60 0.61
CA LEU A 165 9.32 22.23 0.15
C LEU A 165 9.28 21.28 1.35
N ASP A 166 8.38 20.33 1.29
CA ASP A 166 8.41 19.14 2.14
C ASP A 166 9.12 18.03 1.38
N LEU A 167 10.11 17.41 2.02
CA LEU A 167 10.84 16.29 1.43
C LEU A 167 11.13 15.20 2.46
N THR A 168 11.13 13.96 1.98
CA THR A 168 11.63 12.81 2.73
C THR A 168 13.10 12.63 2.38
N VAL A 169 13.98 12.88 3.35
CA VAL A 169 15.43 12.65 3.20
C VAL A 169 15.74 11.21 3.55
N PHE A 170 16.36 10.51 2.59
CA PHE A 170 17.00 9.22 2.78
C PHE A 170 18.51 9.40 2.91
N GLY A 171 19.04 9.05 4.09
CA GLY A 171 20.47 8.93 4.30
C GLY A 171 20.95 7.56 3.85
N VAL A 172 21.84 7.50 2.88
CA VAL A 172 22.36 6.26 2.31
C VAL A 172 23.87 6.31 2.20
N VAL A 173 24.52 5.15 2.20
CA VAL A 173 25.96 5.08 1.91
C VAL A 173 26.14 5.17 0.38
N PRO A 174 26.89 6.16 -0.16
CA PRO A 174 27.10 6.26 -1.60
C PRO A 174 27.74 5.00 -2.17
N GLY A 175 27.18 4.50 -3.28
CA GLY A 175 27.62 3.25 -3.91
C GLY A 175 27.09 1.96 -3.28
N SER A 176 26.30 2.05 -2.19
CA SER A 176 25.59 0.89 -1.63
C SER A 176 24.34 0.53 -2.44
N LEU A 177 23.73 -0.62 -2.13
CA LEU A 177 22.47 -1.06 -2.73
C LEU A 177 21.34 -0.02 -2.62
N LEU A 178 21.33 0.78 -1.56
CA LEU A 178 20.29 1.79 -1.33
C LEU A 178 20.60 3.13 -2.01
N SER A 179 21.75 3.27 -2.67
CA SER A 179 22.11 4.46 -3.43
C SER A 179 21.21 4.62 -4.66
N PRO A 180 20.61 5.79 -4.90
CA PRO A 180 19.72 5.99 -6.03
C PRO A 180 20.48 5.97 -7.36
N SER A 181 19.87 5.40 -8.40
CA SER A 181 20.33 5.58 -9.78
C SER A 181 20.04 7.02 -10.24
N VAL A 182 21.06 7.76 -10.63
CA VAL A 182 20.91 9.14 -11.12
C VAL A 182 20.57 9.15 -12.61
N ARG A 183 19.53 9.90 -13.00
CA ARG A 183 19.15 10.09 -14.42
C ARG A 183 19.83 11.31 -15.04
N ARG A 184 20.03 12.36 -14.24
CA ARG A 184 20.65 13.63 -14.66
C ARG A 184 21.53 14.18 -13.56
N GLY A 185 22.68 14.75 -13.92
CA GLY A 185 23.65 15.30 -12.96
C GLY A 185 24.61 14.23 -12.43
N GLN A 186 25.06 14.39 -11.19
CA GLN A 186 26.10 13.57 -10.58
C GLN A 186 25.53 12.64 -9.49
N PRO A 187 26.13 11.44 -9.30
CA PRO A 187 25.79 10.55 -8.19
C PRO A 187 26.20 11.12 -6.84
N LEU A 188 25.62 10.58 -5.77
CA LEU A 188 26.04 10.91 -4.40
C LEU A 188 27.52 10.58 -4.20
N THR A 189 28.21 11.45 -3.48
CA THR A 189 29.62 11.29 -3.13
C THR A 189 29.76 11.25 -1.61
N LYS A 190 30.64 10.37 -1.12
CA LYS A 190 30.88 10.19 0.32
C LYS A 190 31.46 11.48 0.94
N GLY A 191 30.89 11.90 2.06
CA GLY A 191 31.28 13.10 2.80
C GLY A 191 30.88 14.43 2.13
N GLY A 192 30.19 14.39 0.98
CA GLY A 192 29.78 15.60 0.26
C GLY A 192 28.43 16.13 0.76
N PRO A 193 28.23 17.46 0.83
CA PRO A 193 26.93 18.08 1.13
C PRO A 193 25.97 18.05 -0.07
N GLY A 194 26.13 17.06 -0.95
CA GLY A 194 25.33 16.90 -2.15
C GLY A 194 24.01 16.21 -1.85
N VAL A 195 22.94 16.65 -2.51
CA VAL A 195 21.63 16.01 -2.48
C VAL A 195 21.21 15.59 -3.89
N VAL A 196 20.70 14.37 -4.02
CA VAL A 196 20.05 13.88 -5.23
C VAL A 196 18.55 13.91 -5.00
N ILE A 197 17.83 14.68 -5.80
CA ILE A 197 16.39 14.89 -5.64
C ILE A 197 15.57 13.98 -6.57
N SER A 198 14.32 13.68 -6.21
CA SER A 198 13.41 13.02 -7.14
C SER A 198 12.93 13.95 -8.26
N ASP A 199 12.49 13.36 -9.38
CA ASP A 199 11.93 14.11 -10.52
C ASP A 199 10.66 14.93 -10.14
N GLN A 200 9.96 14.53 -9.07
CA GLN A 200 8.83 15.28 -8.50
C GLN A 200 9.28 16.62 -7.90
N LEU A 201 10.39 16.65 -7.15
CA LEU A 201 10.97 17.91 -6.66
C LEU A 201 11.46 18.78 -7.82
N ALA A 202 12.02 18.16 -8.87
CA ALA A 202 12.43 18.89 -10.06
C ALA A 202 11.25 19.59 -10.76
N ARG A 203 10.10 18.92 -10.86
CA ARG A 203 8.85 19.52 -11.38
C ARG A 203 8.29 20.63 -10.50
N LYS A 204 8.55 20.62 -9.20
CA LYS A 204 8.18 21.69 -8.25
C LYS A 204 9.08 22.94 -8.35
N GLY A 205 10.02 22.98 -9.30
CA GLY A 205 10.87 24.15 -9.56
C GLY A 205 12.30 24.04 -8.99
N VAL A 206 12.65 22.92 -8.35
CA VAL A 206 14.02 22.69 -7.85
C VAL A 206 14.93 22.27 -9.00
N ARG A 207 16.00 23.02 -9.23
CA ARG A 207 16.95 22.73 -10.33
C ARG A 207 18.27 22.18 -9.78
N ALA A 208 18.95 21.38 -10.59
CA ALA A 208 20.32 21.01 -10.32
C ALA A 208 21.20 22.27 -10.20
N GLY A 209 22.13 22.26 -9.25
CA GLY A 209 22.97 23.40 -8.89
C GLY A 209 22.40 24.31 -7.80
N GLN A 210 21.09 24.27 -7.52
CA GLN A 210 20.48 25.07 -6.45
C GLN A 210 20.86 24.55 -5.05
N LEU A 211 20.68 25.41 -4.04
CA LEU A 211 20.82 25.04 -2.64
C LEU A 211 19.44 24.76 -2.04
N ILE A 212 19.34 23.66 -1.31
CA ILE A 212 18.21 23.34 -0.44
C ILE A 212 18.69 23.51 0.99
N THR A 213 18.01 24.35 1.76
CA THR A 213 18.36 24.63 3.15
C THR A 213 17.25 24.12 4.07
N VAL A 214 17.62 23.25 5.01
CA VAL A 214 16.74 22.85 6.11
C VAL A 214 16.95 23.87 7.24
N ALA A 215 15.88 24.56 7.64
CA ALA A 215 15.96 25.70 8.56
C ALA A 215 16.54 25.32 9.93
N ILE A 216 16.17 24.15 10.45
CA ILE A 216 16.70 23.59 11.70
C ILE A 216 17.22 22.19 11.34
N PRO A 217 18.55 21.95 11.32
CA PRO A 217 19.62 22.70 11.98
C PRO A 217 20.46 23.63 11.07
N ALA A 218 19.83 24.37 10.17
CA ALA A 218 20.50 25.28 9.21
C ALA A 218 21.54 24.58 8.31
N VAL A 219 21.17 23.41 7.78
CA VAL A 219 22.03 22.63 6.87
C VAL A 219 21.63 22.91 5.43
N SER A 220 22.58 23.43 4.66
CA SER A 220 22.43 23.67 3.23
C SER A 220 23.09 22.56 2.42
N MET A 221 22.37 22.05 1.44
CA MET A 221 22.81 20.98 0.55
C MET A 221 22.68 21.43 -0.89
N ARG A 222 23.66 21.11 -1.73
CA ARG A 222 23.61 21.43 -3.16
C ARG A 222 22.94 20.30 -3.93
N VAL A 223 21.97 20.64 -4.75
CA VAL A 223 21.35 19.68 -5.67
C VAL A 223 22.37 19.29 -6.73
N ILE A 224 22.89 18.07 -6.65
CA ILE A 224 23.92 17.57 -7.58
C ILE A 224 23.34 16.67 -8.66
N GLY A 225 22.17 16.07 -8.41
CA GLY A 225 21.56 15.14 -9.35
C GLY A 225 20.06 14.99 -9.17
N VAL A 226 19.43 14.40 -10.18
CA VAL A 226 18.01 14.08 -10.21
C VAL A 226 17.85 12.59 -10.51
N THR A 227 17.11 11.88 -9.66
CA THR A 227 16.71 10.49 -9.86
C THR A 227 15.29 10.40 -10.46
N GLY A 228 14.75 9.20 -10.64
CA GLY A 228 13.38 9.00 -11.09
C GLY A 228 12.33 9.51 -10.08
N SER A 229 11.05 9.26 -10.36
CA SER A 229 9.95 9.61 -9.45
C SER A 229 10.03 8.78 -8.17
N ALA A 230 10.45 9.35 -7.05
CA ALA A 230 10.57 8.65 -5.79
C ALA A 230 9.90 9.49 -4.70
N SER A 231 9.02 8.87 -3.94
CA SER A 231 8.25 9.47 -2.85
C SER A 231 8.02 8.46 -1.73
N PHE A 232 7.86 8.99 -0.53
CA PHE A 232 7.54 8.24 0.67
C PHE A 232 6.53 9.01 1.50
N GLY A 233 5.37 8.40 1.79
CA GLY A 233 4.30 9.04 2.55
C GLY A 233 3.71 10.27 1.86
N HIS A 234 3.54 10.24 0.53
CA HIS A 234 3.13 11.38 -0.32
C HIS A 234 4.11 12.56 -0.39
N VAL A 235 5.26 12.45 0.28
CA VAL A 235 6.29 13.48 0.26
C VAL A 235 7.40 13.05 -0.71
N PRO A 236 7.84 13.91 -1.65
CA PRO A 236 8.93 13.59 -2.56
C PRO A 236 10.23 13.22 -1.83
N ALA A 237 10.93 12.20 -2.34
CA ALA A 237 12.17 11.73 -1.76
C ALA A 237 13.38 12.54 -2.25
N ALA A 238 14.34 12.74 -1.34
CA ALA A 238 15.68 13.23 -1.64
C ALA A 238 16.70 12.31 -0.95
N TYR A 239 17.83 12.09 -1.58
CA TYR A 239 18.88 11.21 -1.09
C TYR A 239 20.12 12.02 -0.76
N VAL A 240 20.74 11.73 0.38
CA VAL A 240 21.94 12.38 0.89
C VAL A 240 22.89 11.32 1.45
N ASP A 241 24.14 11.69 1.68
CA ASP A 241 25.07 10.83 2.42
C ASP A 241 24.59 10.61 3.86
N LEU A 242 24.85 9.43 4.41
CA LEU A 242 24.35 9.02 5.72
C LEU A 242 24.73 9.99 6.86
N PRO A 243 25.97 10.52 6.95
CA PRO A 243 26.32 11.52 7.97
C PRO A 243 25.53 12.81 7.83
N VAL A 244 25.25 13.27 6.61
CA VAL A 244 24.42 14.47 6.38
C VAL A 244 23.00 14.24 6.90
N TRP A 245 22.44 13.04 6.66
CA TRP A 245 21.14 12.68 7.24
C TRP A 245 21.20 12.65 8.78
N GLN A 246 22.28 12.17 9.40
CA GLN A 246 22.42 12.17 10.86
C GLN A 246 22.41 13.59 11.44
N HIS A 247 23.10 14.54 10.80
CA HIS A 247 23.03 15.96 11.15
C HIS A 247 21.59 16.48 11.12
N LEU A 248 20.88 16.19 10.04
CA LEU A 248 19.50 16.62 9.86
C LEU A 248 18.55 15.97 10.87
N ARG A 249 18.66 14.66 11.09
CA ARG A 249 17.76 13.88 11.96
C ARG A 249 17.91 14.24 13.43
N PHE A 250 19.14 14.51 13.88
CA PHE A 250 19.44 14.85 15.28
C PHE A 250 19.56 16.37 15.52
N SER A 251 19.18 17.19 14.53
CA SER A 251 19.23 18.65 14.62
C SER A 251 20.61 19.19 15.01
N VAL A 252 21.68 18.57 14.51
CA VAL A 252 23.06 19.00 14.73
C VAL A 252 23.54 19.82 13.52
N PRO A 253 24.00 21.07 13.69
CA PRO A 253 24.53 21.86 12.58
C PRO A 253 25.68 21.15 11.87
N ALA A 254 25.76 21.25 10.53
CA ALA A 254 26.76 20.54 9.72
C ALA A 254 28.23 20.91 10.04
N ARG A 255 28.47 22.04 10.71
CA ARG A 255 29.82 22.49 11.12
C ARG A 255 30.26 21.96 12.49
N GLN A 256 29.36 21.32 13.23
CA GLN A 256 29.67 20.74 14.53
C GLN A 256 29.90 19.24 14.39
N PRO A 257 30.75 18.61 15.21
CA PRO A 257 30.88 17.16 15.20
C PRO A 257 29.57 16.50 15.67
N LEU A 258 29.18 15.41 15.03
CA LEU A 258 28.08 14.58 15.53
C LEU A 258 28.47 13.97 16.88
N PRO A 259 27.62 14.06 17.91
CA PRO A 259 27.79 13.26 19.12
C PRO A 259 27.86 11.78 18.76
N GLY A 260 28.66 10.98 19.49
CA GLY A 260 28.80 9.54 19.22
C GLY A 260 27.47 8.78 19.26
N SER A 261 26.54 9.22 20.11
CA SER A 261 25.17 8.71 20.18
C SER A 261 24.33 9.00 18.93
N ALA A 262 24.63 10.06 18.17
CA ALA A 262 23.93 10.42 16.93
C ALA A 262 24.62 9.79 15.69
N ALA A 263 25.95 9.87 15.63
CA ALA A 263 26.75 9.28 14.56
C ALA A 263 26.62 7.75 14.48
N GLY A 264 26.35 7.11 15.62
CA GLY A 264 26.17 5.67 15.71
C GLY A 264 24.76 5.16 15.37
N GLN A 265 23.81 6.02 15.02
CA GLN A 265 22.40 5.63 14.86
C GLN A 265 21.92 5.77 13.42
N VAL A 266 21.12 4.81 12.99
CA VAL A 266 20.46 4.75 11.67
C VAL A 266 18.99 4.34 11.84
N THR A 267 18.15 4.57 10.84
CA THR A 267 16.74 4.14 10.94
C THR A 267 16.61 2.63 10.85
N GLY A 268 17.33 2.01 9.93
CA GLY A 268 17.28 0.58 9.72
C GLY A 268 18.42 0.09 8.85
N ILE A 269 18.42 -1.21 8.61
CA ILE A 269 19.43 -1.90 7.80
C ILE A 269 18.69 -2.58 6.65
N GLY A 270 19.04 -2.22 5.42
CA GLY A 270 18.57 -2.92 4.23
C GLY A 270 19.38 -4.19 4.02
N LEU A 271 18.69 -5.30 3.80
CA LEU A 271 19.28 -6.63 3.69
C LEU A 271 18.98 -7.22 2.31
N GLN A 272 20.03 -7.73 1.68
CA GLN A 272 19.94 -8.66 0.56
C GLN A 272 20.16 -10.06 1.13
N VAL A 273 19.12 -10.89 1.09
CA VAL A 273 19.09 -12.20 1.75
C VAL A 273 18.96 -13.27 0.67
N GLY A 274 19.90 -14.22 0.68
CA GLY A 274 19.87 -15.41 -0.15
C GLY A 274 18.88 -16.46 0.36
N ALA A 275 18.69 -17.54 -0.40
CA ALA A 275 17.80 -18.62 0.01
C ALA A 275 18.30 -19.31 1.30
N GLY A 276 17.40 -19.53 2.28
CA GLY A 276 17.67 -20.35 3.45
C GLY A 276 18.27 -19.63 4.67
N ALA A 277 18.37 -18.30 4.68
CA ALA A 277 18.80 -17.57 5.87
C ALA A 277 17.78 -17.65 7.02
N ASP A 278 18.21 -18.00 8.23
CA ASP A 278 17.37 -17.94 9.43
C ASP A 278 17.37 -16.53 10.03
N LEU A 279 16.54 -15.67 9.44
CA LEU A 279 16.37 -14.29 9.90
C LEU A 279 15.77 -14.20 11.31
N ALA A 280 14.96 -15.19 11.72
CA ALA A 280 14.33 -15.19 13.04
C ALA A 280 15.32 -15.52 14.17
N ALA A 281 16.31 -16.38 13.91
CA ALA A 281 17.44 -16.57 14.82
C ALA A 281 18.34 -15.34 14.87
N ALA A 282 18.65 -14.74 13.72
CA ALA A 282 19.44 -13.51 13.65
C ALA A 282 18.79 -12.36 14.43
N ASP A 283 17.47 -12.17 14.28
CA ASP A 283 16.71 -11.16 15.01
C ASP A 283 16.77 -11.32 16.53
N ARG A 284 16.65 -12.56 17.03
CA ARG A 284 16.78 -12.85 18.47
C ARG A 284 18.20 -12.59 18.98
N ALA A 285 19.22 -12.91 18.19
CA ALA A 285 20.61 -12.68 18.57
C ALA A 285 21.01 -11.20 18.54
N LEU A 286 20.40 -10.42 17.65
CA LEU A 286 20.77 -9.02 17.38
C LEU A 286 19.81 -8.00 18.00
N ASP A 287 18.75 -8.45 18.67
CA ASP A 287 17.67 -7.62 19.22
C ASP A 287 16.99 -6.73 18.16
N THR A 288 16.78 -7.30 16.99
CA THR A 288 16.18 -6.64 15.83
C THR A 288 14.87 -7.30 15.42
N ARG A 289 14.17 -6.65 14.49
CA ARG A 289 13.01 -7.20 13.81
C ARG A 289 13.19 -7.01 12.31
N THR A 290 13.30 -8.12 11.59
CA THR A 290 13.27 -8.16 10.14
C THR A 290 11.85 -8.21 9.62
N VAL A 291 11.63 -7.50 8.54
CA VAL A 291 10.39 -7.52 7.76
C VAL A 291 10.75 -7.54 6.29
N THR A 292 9.91 -8.20 5.48
CA THR A 292 10.06 -8.10 4.02
C THR A 292 9.83 -6.66 3.59
N LYS A 293 10.43 -6.24 2.47
CA LYS A 293 10.21 -4.90 1.90
C LYS A 293 8.71 -4.53 1.79
N ARG A 294 7.87 -5.49 1.40
CA ARG A 294 6.41 -5.31 1.27
C ARG A 294 5.71 -5.18 2.63
N ALA A 295 6.17 -5.91 3.65
CA ALA A 295 5.57 -5.87 5.00
C ALA A 295 6.03 -4.65 5.81
N ALA A 296 7.22 -4.11 5.52
CA ALA A 296 7.74 -2.91 6.16
C ALA A 296 6.86 -1.69 5.88
N PHE A 297 6.28 -1.61 4.67
CA PHE A 297 5.44 -0.49 4.26
C PHE A 297 4.23 -1.07 3.54
N PRO A 298 3.21 -1.51 4.30
CA PRO A 298 2.01 -2.04 3.68
C PRO A 298 1.38 -0.92 2.85
N VAL A 299 1.48 -1.04 1.53
CA VAL A 299 0.45 -0.49 0.64
C VAL A 299 -0.87 -1.06 1.18
N ARG A 300 -1.86 -0.20 1.43
CA ARG A 300 -3.18 -0.58 2.01
C ARG A 300 -3.66 -1.93 1.47
N PRO A 301 -4.34 -2.75 2.30
CA PRO A 301 -4.46 -4.18 2.12
C PRO A 301 -4.94 -4.54 0.72
N ASP A 302 -4.19 -5.47 0.09
CA ASP A 302 -4.75 -6.31 -0.95
C ASP A 302 -5.87 -7.14 -0.32
N THR A 303 -7.08 -6.99 -0.83
CA THR A 303 -8.22 -7.86 -0.49
C THR A 303 -8.04 -9.27 -1.09
N THR A 304 -6.82 -9.82 -1.06
CA THR A 304 -6.61 -11.24 -1.31
C THR A 304 -6.66 -11.93 0.04
N GLY A 305 -7.86 -12.36 0.41
CA GLY A 305 -8.11 -13.27 1.53
C GLY A 305 -7.37 -14.59 1.31
N ARG A 306 -6.07 -14.62 1.61
CA ARG A 306 -5.33 -15.87 1.71
C ARG A 306 -5.53 -16.39 3.12
N ILE A 307 -6.62 -17.12 3.29
CA ILE A 307 -6.83 -17.97 4.46
C ILE A 307 -5.63 -18.91 4.51
N ARG A 308 -4.84 -18.83 5.59
CA ARG A 308 -3.84 -19.85 5.90
C ARG A 308 -4.60 -21.14 6.20
N SER A 309 -4.42 -22.14 5.34
CA SER A 309 -4.70 -23.54 5.64
C SER A 309 -3.71 -24.06 6.67
#